data_AF-A0A9E2VBT5-F1
#
_entry.id   AF-A0A9E2VBT5-F1
#
_cell.length_a   1.000
_cell.length_b   1.000
_cell.length_c   1.000
_cell.angle_alpha   90.00
_cell.angle_beta   90.00
_cell.angle_gamma   90.00
#
_symmetry.space_group_name_H-M   'P 1'
#
loop_
_entity.id
_entity.type
_entity.pdbx_description
1 polymer ?
#
loop_
_entity_poly.entity_id
_entity_poly.type
_entity_poly.pdbx_seq_one_letter_code
_entity_poly.pdbx_strand_id
1 'polypeptide(L)'
;MLEFIISGRKHQMNQFMKALFPVIGLVFISMLSTAQISKKSFLIQPAGVSTPANVSADWNPVLLNLEMPEPDGGADELIKERARELADSLYGSVTHEKKSQSNRSISKPIMGNNFYGNPYNYSVPNDNDVAVSNDNKVVSVINSSLRIYDLNLDTAYPAISLFTFFGALGLPNEHFDPKVIYDPQADRFILMCLNGFTDSTSNIAIAFSQTPDPRQNWSLYTITGNPYNDTLWTDYPMISITEQHAYITVNLLKNDESWQTGFVRTIVWQLDKSDAYNGAPLNSTLYGNFDFNNRNIRNMCPVRNGNELFSGTMYFLSNRNFAVSSDSIFLISMPDVLNADTSMIDVSLLRASTAYHVPPDAKQTAPRILQTNDARILGAFKHNNRIQFVSNTRDTVLNKAACYHGVIDLMSANPEFPAYIITNDTVEYGYPNIAYAGTHNDDHTAIIGINYTAADIFPACGAITTDAIGNYSDLLTIRKGDNYISVLSGANQRWGDYSGAQRKYNQNGVVWLALTYGSQSKKPNTWIAELSLQPFSGVVDERHTINEHVVYPSPAQQTIFCSFRVQQEASLNFRIVDLNGRFVQDIFNERALPGLNTFSFNTASLQNGNYILVITNEYGSPLISNPFTIQK
;
A
#
# COMPACT_ATOMS: atom_id res chain seq x y z
N MET A 1 62.21 20.37 21.42
CA MET A 1 63.68 20.47 21.47
C MET A 1 64.20 19.09 21.13
N LEU A 2 64.93 19.00 20.01
CA LEU A 2 65.55 17.81 19.40
C LEU A 2 64.62 16.77 18.74
N GLU A 3 64.46 16.95 17.42
CA GLU A 3 64.67 15.87 16.45
C GLU A 3 66.00 15.14 16.69
N PHE A 4 66.05 13.86 16.30
CA PHE A 4 67.18 12.93 16.03
C PHE A 4 66.70 11.54 16.49
N ILE A 5 66.60 10.45 15.72
CA ILE A 5 67.03 10.06 14.38
C ILE A 5 66.09 8.94 13.89
N ILE A 6 65.70 9.02 12.62
CA ILE A 6 65.22 7.89 11.82
C ILE A 6 66.43 7.18 11.22
N SER A 7 66.55 5.87 11.45
CA SER A 7 67.02 4.80 10.54
C SER A 7 67.52 3.66 11.43
N GLY A 8 66.87 2.50 11.46
CA GLY A 8 66.61 1.67 10.32
C GLY A 8 67.51 0.44 10.44
N ARG A 9 66.98 -0.66 10.97
CA ARG A 9 67.44 -2.02 10.64
C ARG A 9 66.39 -3.05 11.05
N LYS A 10 65.57 -3.40 10.07
CA LYS A 10 64.91 -4.70 9.92
C LYS A 10 65.92 -5.82 10.18
N HIS A 11 65.92 -6.40 11.38
CA HIS A 11 66.25 -7.82 11.59
C HIS A 11 66.09 -8.15 13.06
N GLN A 12 64.99 -8.82 13.38
CA GLN A 12 64.84 -9.89 14.40
C GLN A 12 63.36 -9.97 14.79
N MET A 13 62.55 -10.32 13.80
CA MET A 13 61.18 -10.77 13.99
C MET A 13 61.19 -12.27 13.71
N ASN A 14 61.70 -13.04 14.68
CA ASN A 14 61.53 -14.50 14.81
C ASN A 14 62.34 -14.97 16.00
N GLN A 15 61.70 -15.04 17.16
CA GLN A 15 61.92 -15.96 18.28
C GLN A 15 61.44 -15.27 19.56
N PHE A 16 60.17 -15.39 19.87
CA PHE A 16 59.65 -15.49 21.25
C PHE A 16 58.18 -15.93 21.15
N MET A 17 57.97 -17.11 20.59
CA MET A 17 56.75 -17.90 20.76
C MET A 17 57.17 -19.11 21.59
N LYS A 18 56.80 -19.11 22.88
CA LYS A 18 56.43 -20.30 23.68
C LYS A 18 56.30 -19.92 25.16
N ALA A 19 55.22 -20.44 25.77
CA ALA A 19 54.93 -20.55 27.19
C ALA A 19 54.28 -19.35 27.89
N LEU A 20 52.94 -19.27 27.87
CA LEU A 20 52.08 -19.62 29.01
C LEU A 20 50.60 -19.38 28.64
N PHE A 21 49.82 -20.45 28.54
CA PHE A 21 48.36 -20.40 28.53
C PHE A 21 47.88 -20.77 29.93
N PRO A 22 47.03 -19.95 30.57
CA PRO A 22 45.96 -20.48 31.38
C PRO A 22 44.64 -20.27 30.64
N VAL A 23 43.93 -21.38 30.44
CA VAL A 23 42.57 -21.44 29.93
C VAL A 23 41.65 -20.74 30.93
N ILE A 24 41.27 -19.50 30.63
CA ILE A 24 40.06 -18.88 31.20
C ILE A 24 38.96 -19.12 30.17
N GLY A 25 38.20 -20.19 30.36
CA GLY A 25 36.94 -20.41 29.68
C GLY A 25 35.94 -19.36 30.17
N LEU A 26 35.92 -18.20 29.53
CA LEU A 26 34.80 -17.26 29.61
C LEU A 26 33.63 -17.90 28.85
N VAL A 27 32.82 -18.67 29.57
CA VAL A 27 31.49 -19.04 29.13
C VAL A 27 30.68 -17.74 29.12
N PHE A 28 30.59 -17.09 27.96
CA PHE A 28 29.52 -16.12 27.71
C PHE A 28 28.21 -16.91 27.65
N ILE A 29 27.60 -17.15 28.82
CA ILE A 29 26.18 -17.46 28.88
C ILE A 29 25.49 -16.17 28.48
N SER A 30 25.15 -16.03 27.20
CA SER A 30 24.14 -15.08 26.79
C SER A 30 22.84 -15.57 27.43
N MET A 31 22.47 -14.99 28.57
CA MET A 31 21.09 -15.06 29.04
C MET A 31 20.28 -14.27 28.02
N LEU A 32 19.79 -14.95 26.99
CA LEU A 32 18.70 -14.44 26.17
C LEU A 32 17.50 -14.35 27.11
N SER A 33 17.17 -13.14 27.58
CA SER A 33 15.90 -12.91 28.24
C SER A 33 14.82 -13.13 27.20
N THR A 34 13.99 -14.16 27.38
CA THR A 34 12.79 -14.34 26.58
C THR A 34 11.85 -13.16 26.85
N ALA A 35 11.28 -12.58 25.80
CA ALA A 35 10.33 -11.48 25.92
C ALA A 35 9.20 -11.85 26.90
N GLN A 36 8.91 -10.97 27.87
CA GLN A 36 7.78 -11.17 28.79
C GLN A 36 6.50 -10.62 28.17
N ILE A 37 6.05 -11.28 27.10
CA ILE A 37 4.81 -10.91 26.40
C ILE A 37 3.64 -11.05 27.38
N SER A 38 2.90 -9.96 27.51
CA SER A 38 1.71 -9.86 28.35
C SER A 38 0.45 -10.07 27.51
N LYS A 39 -0.62 -10.57 28.14
CA LYS A 39 -1.94 -10.64 27.52
C LYS A 39 -3.05 -10.20 28.48
N LYS A 40 -4.15 -9.67 27.93
CA LYS A 40 -5.37 -9.32 28.66
C LYS A 40 -6.60 -9.54 27.78
N SER A 41 -7.60 -10.24 28.30
CA SER A 41 -8.85 -10.52 27.58
C SER A 41 -9.87 -9.41 27.78
N PHE A 42 -10.66 -9.13 26.74
CA PHE A 42 -11.76 -8.18 26.77
C PHE A 42 -12.98 -8.75 26.07
N LEU A 43 -14.17 -8.39 26.55
CA LEU A 43 -15.43 -8.59 25.86
C LEU A 43 -15.94 -7.22 25.41
N ILE A 44 -15.94 -6.97 24.11
CA ILE A 44 -16.33 -5.67 23.54
C ILE A 44 -17.78 -5.77 23.08
N GLN A 45 -18.64 -4.87 23.55
CA GLN A 45 -20.04 -4.85 23.13
C GLN A 45 -20.19 -4.15 21.77
N PRO A 46 -21.12 -4.58 20.91
CA PRO A 46 -21.50 -3.80 19.73
C PRO A 46 -22.03 -2.43 20.18
N ALA A 47 -21.57 -1.38 19.53
CA ALA A 47 -21.82 0.01 19.93
C ALA A 47 -22.67 0.79 18.92
N GLY A 48 -23.03 0.19 17.78
CA GLY A 48 -23.94 0.81 16.82
C GLY A 48 -23.99 0.10 15.48
N VAL A 49 -24.72 0.70 14.54
CA VAL A 49 -24.78 0.26 13.14
C VAL A 49 -24.60 1.49 12.24
N SER A 50 -23.82 1.33 11.17
CA SER A 50 -23.73 2.31 10.09
C SER A 50 -24.32 1.75 8.80
N THR A 51 -25.09 2.55 8.06
CA THR A 51 -25.64 2.17 6.76
C THR A 51 -25.29 3.25 5.74
N PRO A 52 -24.16 3.11 5.00
CA PRO A 52 -23.70 4.13 4.06
C PRO A 52 -24.74 4.55 3.01
N ALA A 53 -25.58 3.63 2.54
CA ALA A 53 -26.67 3.94 1.60
C ALA A 53 -27.70 4.94 2.14
N ASN A 54 -27.83 5.05 3.47
CA ASN A 54 -28.80 5.91 4.14
C ASN A 54 -28.22 7.27 4.56
N VAL A 55 -26.92 7.51 4.33
CA VAL A 55 -26.29 8.79 4.64
C VAL A 55 -26.82 9.85 3.67
N SER A 56 -27.65 10.74 4.20
CA SER A 56 -28.27 11.85 3.45
C SER A 56 -27.72 13.22 3.82
N ALA A 57 -27.07 13.34 4.98
CA ALA A 57 -26.40 14.54 5.45
C ALA A 57 -25.05 14.18 6.04
N ASP A 58 -24.01 14.92 5.65
CA ASP A 58 -22.66 14.77 6.14
C ASP A 58 -22.01 16.16 6.23
N TRP A 59 -21.74 16.60 7.46
CA TRP A 59 -21.15 17.90 7.73
C TRP A 59 -19.62 17.91 7.52
N ASN A 60 -19.00 16.73 7.44
CA ASN A 60 -17.56 16.52 7.25
C ASN A 60 -16.68 17.52 8.04
N PRO A 61 -16.77 17.52 9.39
CA PRO A 61 -15.97 18.43 10.20
C PRO A 61 -14.48 18.08 10.09
N VAL A 62 -13.65 19.06 9.71
CA VAL A 62 -12.20 18.90 9.62
C VAL A 62 -11.52 20.12 10.23
N LEU A 63 -10.51 19.88 11.07
CA LEU A 63 -9.65 20.91 11.65
C LEU A 63 -8.21 20.65 11.22
N LEU A 64 -7.72 21.45 10.26
CA LEU A 64 -6.34 21.36 9.81
C LEU A 64 -5.43 22.28 10.63
N ASN A 65 -4.46 21.69 11.32
CA ASN A 65 -3.34 22.42 11.92
C ASN A 65 -2.29 22.71 10.84
N LEU A 66 -2.20 23.98 10.41
CA LEU A 66 -1.23 24.43 9.37
C LEU A 66 0.21 24.56 9.89
N GLU A 67 0.33 24.64 11.21
CA GLU A 67 1.57 24.64 11.97
C GLU A 67 1.45 23.48 12.95
N MET A 68 2.22 22.41 12.74
CA MET A 68 2.34 21.38 13.77
C MET A 68 3.12 22.01 14.93
N PRO A 69 2.65 21.92 16.18
CA PRO A 69 3.46 22.32 17.32
C PRO A 69 4.81 21.59 17.21
N GLU A 70 5.93 22.33 17.25
CA GLU A 70 7.22 21.69 17.37
C GLU A 70 7.24 20.99 18.73
N PRO A 71 7.27 19.65 18.77
CA PRO A 71 7.52 18.96 20.02
C PRO A 71 8.93 19.33 20.45
N ASP A 72 9.16 19.51 21.75
CA ASP A 72 10.51 19.56 22.28
C ASP A 72 11.23 18.28 21.81
N GLY A 73 12.26 18.43 20.97
CA GLY A 73 12.92 17.33 20.28
C GLY A 73 13.47 16.30 21.27
N GLY A 74 12.67 15.27 21.55
CA GLY A 74 13.04 14.14 22.40
C GLY A 74 14.13 13.27 21.78
N ALA A 75 14.59 12.28 22.54
CA ALA A 75 15.76 11.48 22.18
C ALA A 75 15.62 10.76 20.81
N ASP A 76 14.47 10.19 20.48
CA ASP A 76 14.28 9.40 19.25
C ASP A 76 14.22 10.27 17.98
N GLU A 77 13.67 11.49 18.06
CA GLU A 77 13.70 12.45 16.95
C GLU A 77 15.12 12.94 16.71
N LEU A 78 15.85 13.28 17.78
CA LEU A 78 17.28 13.57 17.69
C LEU A 78 18.07 12.39 17.14
N ILE A 79 17.74 11.14 17.51
CA ILE A 79 18.37 9.94 16.96
C ILE A 79 18.07 9.82 15.46
N LYS A 80 16.82 9.99 15.04
CA LYS A 80 16.42 9.92 13.64
C LYS A 80 17.12 10.98 12.81
N GLU A 81 17.07 12.25 13.23
CA GLU A 81 17.67 13.35 12.47
C GLU A 81 19.20 13.25 12.47
N ARG A 82 19.84 12.91 13.60
CA ARG A 82 21.30 12.60 13.61
C ARG A 82 21.65 11.41 12.75
N ALA A 83 20.79 10.38 12.70
CA ALA A 83 21.02 9.23 11.84
C ALA A 83 20.92 9.62 10.36
N ARG A 84 19.99 10.51 10.00
CA ARG A 84 19.87 11.08 8.65
C ARG A 84 21.08 11.95 8.31
N GLU A 85 21.46 12.89 9.16
CA GLU A 85 22.64 13.74 8.99
C GLU A 85 23.92 12.91 8.83
N LEU A 86 24.10 11.89 9.67
CA LEU A 86 25.22 10.97 9.57
C LEU A 86 25.16 10.15 8.27
N ALA A 87 24.00 9.63 7.89
CA ALA A 87 23.83 8.93 6.62
C ALA A 87 24.13 9.84 5.42
N ASP A 88 23.65 11.08 5.43
CA ASP A 88 23.95 12.08 4.39
C ASP A 88 25.45 12.39 4.33
N SER A 89 26.12 12.50 5.48
CA SER A 89 27.58 12.65 5.53
C SER A 89 28.33 11.44 4.98
N LEU A 90 27.85 10.22 5.26
CA LEU A 90 28.50 8.98 4.83
C LEU A 90 28.30 8.68 3.34
N TYR A 91 27.11 9.00 2.80
CA TYR A 91 26.70 8.58 1.46
C TYR A 91 26.54 9.74 0.46
N GLY A 92 26.50 11.00 0.91
CA GLY A 92 26.28 12.17 0.06
C GLY A 92 27.51 12.66 -0.72
N SER A 93 28.70 12.13 -0.45
CA SER A 93 29.97 12.61 -1.02
C SER A 93 30.74 11.59 -1.85
N VAL A 94 30.20 10.37 -2.05
CA VAL A 94 30.94 9.30 -2.71
C VAL A 94 30.42 9.05 -4.12
N THR A 95 31.21 9.45 -5.13
CA THR A 95 31.05 8.96 -6.50
C THR A 95 31.42 7.48 -6.54
N HIS A 96 30.45 6.60 -6.30
CA HIS A 96 30.63 5.18 -6.50
C HIS A 96 30.45 4.82 -7.98
N GLU A 97 31.39 4.07 -8.55
CA GLU A 97 31.17 3.41 -9.83
C GLU A 97 29.95 2.48 -9.71
N LYS A 98 28.93 2.68 -10.57
CA LYS A 98 27.78 1.79 -10.67
C LYS A 98 28.29 0.36 -10.92
N LYS A 99 28.19 -0.53 -9.92
CA LYS A 99 28.08 -1.95 -10.22
C LYS A 99 26.68 -2.15 -10.79
N SER A 100 26.59 -2.25 -12.12
CA SER A 100 25.37 -2.67 -12.80
C SER A 100 24.96 -4.04 -12.25
N GLN A 101 24.01 -4.07 -11.32
CA GLN A 101 23.30 -5.31 -11.04
C GLN A 101 22.51 -5.63 -12.32
N SER A 102 23.00 -6.64 -13.04
CA SER A 102 22.32 -7.25 -14.18
C SER A 102 21.08 -8.00 -13.66
N ASN A 103 20.07 -7.27 -13.22
CA ASN A 103 18.76 -7.85 -12.97
C ASN A 103 18.05 -7.94 -14.32
N ARG A 104 17.52 -9.12 -14.63
CA ARG A 104 16.74 -9.29 -15.85
C ARG A 104 15.44 -8.51 -15.66
N SER A 105 15.19 -7.49 -16.48
CA SER A 105 13.92 -6.77 -16.40
C SER A 105 12.77 -7.73 -16.73
N ILE A 106 11.84 -7.90 -15.79
CA ILE A 106 10.60 -8.67 -16.00
C ILE A 106 9.49 -7.75 -16.50
N SER A 107 8.38 -8.32 -16.95
CA SER A 107 7.28 -7.53 -17.51
C SER A 107 6.63 -6.62 -16.45
N LYS A 108 6.36 -5.38 -16.85
CA LYS A 108 5.52 -4.46 -16.07
C LYS A 108 4.13 -5.05 -15.88
N PRO A 109 3.41 -4.69 -14.80
CA PRO A 109 1.99 -5.03 -14.75
C PRO A 109 1.23 -4.22 -15.82
N ILE A 110 0.06 -4.71 -16.21
CA ILE A 110 -0.87 -4.06 -17.12
C ILE A 110 -1.87 -3.27 -16.28
N MET A 111 -2.08 -1.99 -16.59
CA MET A 111 -3.07 -1.17 -15.91
C MET A 111 -4.46 -1.42 -16.50
N GLY A 112 -5.41 -1.75 -15.63
CA GLY A 112 -6.83 -1.90 -15.93
C GLY A 112 -7.62 -0.66 -15.51
N ASN A 113 -8.74 -0.90 -14.82
CA ASN A 113 -9.56 0.18 -14.27
C ASN A 113 -8.72 1.09 -13.38
N ASN A 114 -8.83 2.40 -13.58
CA ASN A 114 -8.15 3.36 -12.73
C ASN A 114 -8.93 4.67 -12.70
N PHE A 115 -8.96 5.30 -11.55
CA PHE A 115 -9.80 6.47 -11.32
C PHE A 115 -9.34 7.26 -10.10
N TYR A 116 -9.87 8.48 -10.00
CA TYR A 116 -9.69 9.34 -8.86
C TYR A 116 -10.30 8.73 -7.59
N GLY A 117 -9.55 8.68 -6.50
CA GLY A 117 -9.99 8.14 -5.21
C GLY A 117 -10.84 9.12 -4.40
N ASN A 118 -10.58 9.20 -3.10
CA ASN A 118 -11.30 10.13 -2.22
C ASN A 118 -10.87 11.58 -2.50
N PRO A 119 -11.81 12.56 -2.51
CA PRO A 119 -11.48 13.98 -2.58
C PRO A 119 -10.59 14.41 -1.42
N TYR A 120 -9.60 15.27 -1.67
CA TYR A 120 -8.84 15.92 -0.59
C TYR A 120 -9.81 16.68 0.32
N ASN A 121 -9.73 16.41 1.62
CA ASN A 121 -10.67 16.89 2.62
C ASN A 121 -10.01 17.78 3.68
N TYR A 122 -8.84 18.35 3.40
CA TYR A 122 -8.03 19.15 4.34
C TYR A 122 -7.30 18.37 5.43
N SER A 123 -7.36 17.03 5.46
CA SER A 123 -6.50 16.23 6.33
C SER A 123 -5.09 16.05 5.73
N VAL A 124 -4.07 16.03 6.59
CA VAL A 124 -2.66 15.84 6.21
C VAL A 124 -1.99 14.97 7.27
N PRO A 125 -1.33 13.85 6.92
CA PRO A 125 -1.05 13.35 5.57
C PRO A 125 -2.24 12.71 4.83
N ASN A 126 -2.07 12.51 3.50
CA ASN A 126 -3.01 11.74 2.67
C ASN A 126 -2.77 10.25 2.86
N ASP A 127 -3.31 9.72 3.94
CA ASP A 127 -3.14 8.33 4.33
C ASP A 127 -4.23 7.49 3.71
N ASN A 128 -3.88 6.69 2.71
CA ASN A 128 -4.84 5.98 1.88
C ASN A 128 -4.74 4.46 1.99
N ASP A 129 -5.90 3.80 2.00
CA ASP A 129 -6.02 2.35 1.90
C ASP A 129 -7.17 1.97 0.96
N VAL A 130 -7.16 0.73 0.48
CA VAL A 130 -8.17 0.21 -0.46
C VAL A 130 -8.44 -1.26 -0.23
N ALA A 131 -9.71 -1.63 -0.36
CA ALA A 131 -10.18 -3.01 -0.40
C ALA A 131 -11.09 -3.22 -1.62
N VAL A 132 -10.93 -4.36 -2.28
CA VAL A 132 -11.76 -4.81 -3.40
C VAL A 132 -12.42 -6.15 -3.07
N SER A 133 -13.74 -6.25 -3.27
CA SER A 133 -14.46 -7.53 -3.11
C SER A 133 -14.42 -8.39 -4.37
N ASN A 134 -14.85 -9.64 -4.23
CA ASN A 134 -15.06 -10.54 -5.35
C ASN A 134 -16.20 -10.07 -6.28
N ASP A 135 -17.19 -9.35 -5.76
CA ASP A 135 -18.30 -8.75 -6.53
C ASP A 135 -18.00 -7.32 -7.01
N ASN A 136 -16.73 -7.01 -7.28
CA ASN A 136 -16.31 -5.76 -7.91
C ASN A 136 -16.78 -4.49 -7.17
N LYS A 137 -16.86 -4.55 -5.83
CA LYS A 137 -17.03 -3.36 -4.99
C LYS A 137 -15.67 -2.92 -4.48
N VAL A 138 -15.36 -1.64 -4.60
CA VAL A 138 -14.13 -1.04 -4.08
C VAL A 138 -14.48 -0.10 -2.96
N VAL A 139 -13.87 -0.29 -1.79
CA VAL A 139 -13.91 0.66 -0.68
C VAL A 139 -12.54 1.30 -0.57
N SER A 140 -12.48 2.62 -0.72
CA SER A 140 -11.26 3.39 -0.52
C SER A 140 -11.43 4.35 0.65
N VAL A 141 -10.37 4.48 1.44
CA VAL A 141 -10.34 5.36 2.59
C VAL A 141 -9.16 6.31 2.48
N ILE A 142 -9.36 7.52 2.99
CA ILE A 142 -8.29 8.47 3.31
C ILE A 142 -8.53 9.03 4.70
N ASN A 143 -7.52 9.60 5.36
CA ASN A 143 -7.81 10.63 6.37
C ASN A 143 -8.74 11.68 5.74
N SER A 144 -10.00 11.85 6.14
CA SER A 144 -10.83 11.21 7.17
C SER A 144 -12.19 10.85 6.57
N SER A 145 -12.18 10.17 5.43
CA SER A 145 -13.36 9.78 4.65
C SER A 145 -13.22 8.39 4.05
N LEU A 146 -14.35 7.75 3.80
CA LEU A 146 -14.45 6.58 2.93
C LEU A 146 -15.21 6.93 1.63
N ARG A 147 -14.99 6.13 0.60
CA ARG A 147 -15.73 6.19 -0.66
C ARG A 147 -15.90 4.79 -1.23
N ILE A 148 -17.10 4.53 -1.75
CA ILE A 148 -17.48 3.23 -2.30
C ILE A 148 -17.66 3.37 -3.82
N TYR A 149 -17.11 2.41 -4.55
CA TYR A 149 -17.29 2.28 -6.00
C TYR A 149 -17.88 0.92 -6.33
N ASP A 150 -18.76 0.90 -7.32
CA ASP A 150 -19.35 -0.30 -7.88
C ASP A 150 -18.88 -0.42 -9.34
N LEU A 151 -17.92 -1.30 -9.60
CA LEU A 151 -17.34 -1.41 -10.94
C LEU A 151 -18.28 -2.13 -11.91
N ASN A 152 -19.24 -2.92 -11.41
CA ASN A 152 -20.27 -3.54 -12.26
C ASN A 152 -21.22 -2.48 -12.84
N LEU A 153 -21.44 -1.39 -12.10
CA LEU A 153 -22.33 -0.29 -12.48
C LEU A 153 -21.57 0.95 -12.97
N ASP A 154 -20.24 0.91 -13.03
CA ASP A 154 -19.36 2.07 -13.27
C ASP A 154 -19.78 3.30 -12.43
N THR A 155 -20.07 3.06 -11.15
CA THR A 155 -20.68 4.07 -10.28
C THR A 155 -19.80 4.34 -9.07
N ALA A 156 -19.45 5.62 -8.87
CA ALA A 156 -18.83 6.12 -7.66
C ALA A 156 -19.90 6.78 -6.77
N TYR A 157 -20.07 6.30 -5.54
CA TYR A 157 -20.96 6.94 -4.58
C TYR A 157 -20.28 8.18 -3.96
N PRO A 158 -21.07 9.12 -3.40
CA PRO A 158 -20.53 10.24 -2.65
C PRO A 158 -19.57 9.77 -1.54
N ALA A 159 -18.53 10.55 -1.29
CA ALA A 159 -17.66 10.31 -0.14
C ALA A 159 -18.45 10.52 1.15
N ILE A 160 -18.13 9.73 2.18
CA ILE A 160 -18.71 9.82 3.52
C ILE A 160 -17.56 10.06 4.49
N SER A 161 -17.65 11.09 5.32
CA SER A 161 -16.69 11.34 6.39
C SER A 161 -16.72 10.19 7.39
N LEU A 162 -15.56 9.82 7.93
CA LEU A 162 -15.47 8.81 8.99
C LEU A 162 -16.25 9.25 10.23
N PHE A 163 -16.33 10.56 10.49
CA PHE A 163 -17.17 11.12 11.55
C PHE A 163 -18.66 10.74 11.36
N THR A 164 -19.21 10.90 10.16
CA THR A 164 -20.60 10.53 9.86
C THR A 164 -20.77 9.00 9.83
N PHE A 165 -19.83 8.27 9.23
CA PHE A 165 -19.88 6.81 9.16
C PHE A 165 -19.88 6.15 10.53
N PHE A 166 -19.04 6.61 11.46
CA PHE A 166 -18.94 6.11 12.83
C PHE A 166 -19.83 6.86 13.82
N GLY A 167 -20.74 7.74 13.35
CA GLY A 167 -21.51 8.65 14.20
C GLY A 167 -22.33 7.96 15.30
N ALA A 168 -22.78 6.72 15.08
CA ALA A 168 -23.50 5.95 16.09
C ALA A 168 -22.65 5.60 17.33
N LEU A 169 -21.32 5.66 17.23
CA LEU A 169 -20.40 5.48 18.36
C LEU A 169 -20.34 6.69 19.29
N GLY A 170 -20.81 7.87 18.85
CA GLY A 170 -20.81 9.09 19.65
C GLY A 170 -19.41 9.62 19.99
N LEU A 171 -18.40 9.32 19.16
CA LEU A 171 -17.02 9.77 19.33
C LEU A 171 -16.83 11.18 18.76
N PRO A 172 -16.61 12.23 19.58
CA PRO A 172 -16.65 13.62 19.11
C PRO A 172 -15.33 14.10 18.50
N ASN A 173 -14.23 13.39 18.72
CA ASN A 173 -12.90 13.79 18.26
C ASN A 173 -12.68 13.45 16.78
N GLU A 174 -11.58 13.94 16.22
CA GLU A 174 -11.19 13.64 14.84
C GLU A 174 -10.93 12.14 14.65
N HIS A 175 -11.41 11.62 13.52
CA HIS A 175 -11.13 10.25 13.10
C HIS A 175 -9.99 10.26 12.08
N PHE A 176 -8.98 9.42 12.29
CA PHE A 176 -7.76 9.41 11.50
C PHE A 176 -7.20 8.00 11.35
N ASP A 177 -6.20 7.87 10.52
CA ASP A 177 -5.53 6.66 10.09
C ASP A 177 -6.46 5.48 9.73
N PRO A 178 -7.34 5.62 8.73
CA PRO A 178 -8.23 4.55 8.38
C PRO A 178 -7.52 3.39 7.68
N LYS A 179 -7.94 2.17 8.00
CA LYS A 179 -7.57 0.94 7.29
C LYS A 179 -8.81 0.20 6.84
N VAL A 180 -8.76 -0.36 5.63
CA VAL A 180 -9.85 -1.17 5.09
C VAL A 180 -9.30 -2.44 4.45
N ILE A 181 -9.95 -3.57 4.73
CA ILE A 181 -9.59 -4.88 4.16
C ILE A 181 -10.86 -5.66 3.79
N TYR A 182 -10.78 -6.45 2.74
CA TYR A 182 -11.82 -7.42 2.37
C TYR A 182 -11.43 -8.83 2.81
N ASP A 183 -12.36 -9.51 3.47
CA ASP A 183 -12.31 -10.90 3.87
C ASP A 183 -12.96 -11.77 2.79
N PRO A 184 -12.18 -12.51 1.99
CA PRO A 184 -12.70 -13.33 0.90
C PRO A 184 -13.44 -14.59 1.36
N GLN A 185 -13.22 -15.04 2.60
CA GLN A 185 -13.88 -16.22 3.15
C GLN A 185 -15.28 -15.87 3.65
N ALA A 186 -15.42 -14.73 4.33
CA ALA A 186 -16.71 -14.23 4.80
C ALA A 186 -17.49 -13.47 3.71
N ASP A 187 -16.81 -13.03 2.64
CA ASP A 187 -17.35 -12.09 1.64
C ASP A 187 -17.84 -10.81 2.32
N ARG A 188 -16.96 -10.20 3.12
CA ARG A 188 -17.24 -9.03 3.98
C ARG A 188 -16.04 -8.09 4.00
N PHE A 189 -16.30 -6.84 4.38
CA PHE A 189 -15.29 -5.83 4.61
C PHE A 189 -15.11 -5.55 6.11
N ILE A 190 -13.89 -5.16 6.47
CA ILE A 190 -13.54 -4.63 7.79
C ILE A 190 -12.93 -3.25 7.57
N LEU A 191 -13.43 -2.26 8.30
CA LEU A 191 -12.95 -0.88 8.31
C LEU A 191 -12.57 -0.52 9.74
N MET A 192 -11.47 0.18 9.94
CA MET A 192 -11.14 0.78 11.23
C MET A 192 -10.54 2.17 11.04
N CYS A 193 -10.61 3.00 12.07
CA CYS A 193 -9.84 4.23 12.21
C CYS A 193 -9.60 4.55 13.69
N LEU A 194 -8.62 5.40 13.96
CA LEU A 194 -8.36 5.94 15.30
C LEU A 194 -9.24 7.17 15.56
N ASN A 195 -9.43 7.50 16.83
CA ASN A 195 -10.18 8.67 17.27
C ASN A 195 -9.54 9.31 18.50
N GLY A 196 -9.25 10.61 18.44
CA GLY A 196 -8.62 11.36 19.54
C GLY A 196 -7.11 11.12 19.70
N PHE A 197 -6.39 12.19 20.07
CA PHE A 197 -4.91 12.25 20.09
C PHE A 197 -4.33 12.31 21.52
N THR A 198 -5.12 11.98 22.55
CA THR A 198 -4.68 12.01 23.95
C THR A 198 -5.13 10.75 24.68
N ASP A 199 -4.42 10.40 25.75
CA ASP A 199 -4.74 9.28 26.66
C ASP A 199 -6.21 9.23 27.12
N SER A 200 -6.84 10.39 27.29
CA SER A 200 -8.22 10.58 27.74
C SER A 200 -9.26 10.57 26.61
N THR A 201 -8.83 10.69 25.35
CA THR A 201 -9.72 10.74 24.19
C THR A 201 -9.49 9.61 23.18
N SER A 202 -8.42 8.85 23.33
CA SER A 202 -7.97 7.85 22.36
C SER A 202 -8.88 6.61 22.32
N ASN A 203 -9.42 6.34 21.14
CA ASN A 203 -10.26 5.17 20.84
C ASN A 203 -9.88 4.58 19.47
N ILE A 204 -10.20 3.31 19.27
CA ILE A 204 -10.15 2.62 17.99
C ILE A 204 -11.59 2.30 17.59
N ALA A 205 -12.07 2.92 16.52
CA ALA A 205 -13.39 2.66 15.94
C ALA A 205 -13.26 1.57 14.88
N ILE A 206 -14.11 0.54 14.94
CA ILE A 206 -14.03 -0.62 14.05
C ILE A 206 -15.43 -0.94 13.53
N ALA A 207 -15.52 -1.28 12.25
CA ALA A 207 -16.74 -1.64 11.57
C ALA A 207 -16.55 -2.94 10.77
N PHE A 208 -17.55 -3.81 10.87
CA PHE A 208 -17.62 -5.06 10.12
C PHE A 208 -18.88 -5.04 9.27
N SER A 209 -18.76 -5.14 7.95
CA SER A 209 -19.95 -5.16 7.08
C SER A 209 -20.79 -6.40 7.39
N GLN A 210 -22.12 -6.28 7.39
CA GLN A 210 -23.03 -7.40 7.63
C GLN A 210 -23.35 -8.16 6.32
N THR A 211 -23.11 -7.54 5.17
CA THR A 211 -23.35 -8.12 3.82
C THR A 211 -22.16 -7.86 2.89
N PRO A 212 -22.08 -8.55 1.73
CA PRO A 212 -21.06 -8.29 0.71
C PRO A 212 -21.15 -6.89 0.08
N ASP A 213 -22.33 -6.26 0.11
CA ASP A 213 -22.51 -4.88 -0.36
C ASP A 213 -22.07 -3.91 0.74
N PRO A 214 -20.94 -3.18 0.57
CA PRO A 214 -20.42 -2.27 1.58
C PRO A 214 -21.32 -1.04 1.79
N ARG A 215 -22.38 -0.87 1.01
CA ARG A 215 -23.37 0.20 1.21
C ARG A 215 -24.43 -0.14 2.25
N GLN A 216 -24.58 -1.42 2.62
CA GLN A 216 -25.56 -1.89 3.60
C GLN A 216 -25.02 -1.76 5.02
N ASN A 217 -25.67 -2.41 5.99
CA ASN A 217 -25.32 -2.29 7.40
C ASN A 217 -23.89 -2.77 7.72
N TRP A 218 -23.26 -2.05 8.65
CA TRP A 218 -22.01 -2.41 9.31
C TRP A 218 -22.21 -2.44 10.82
N SER A 219 -21.79 -3.51 11.47
CA SER A 219 -21.72 -3.59 12.92
C SER A 219 -20.54 -2.76 13.42
N LEU A 220 -20.80 -1.80 14.32
CA LEU A 220 -19.78 -0.91 14.86
C LEU A 220 -19.35 -1.32 16.27
N TYR A 221 -18.05 -1.19 16.53
CA TYR A 221 -17.41 -1.48 17.81
C TYR A 221 -16.44 -0.35 18.17
N THR A 222 -16.17 -0.20 19.46
CA THR A 222 -15.16 0.72 19.98
C THR A 222 -14.25 -0.01 20.94
N ILE A 223 -12.94 0.13 20.75
CA ILE A 223 -11.90 -0.37 21.64
C ILE A 223 -11.18 0.84 22.23
N THR A 224 -10.79 0.78 23.50
CA THR A 224 -9.98 1.83 24.12
C THR A 224 -8.61 1.95 23.42
N GLY A 225 -8.20 3.17 23.09
CA GLY A 225 -6.84 3.49 22.64
C GLY A 225 -5.84 3.59 23.79
N ASN A 226 -6.31 3.51 25.04
CA ASN A 226 -5.51 3.50 26.27
C ASN A 226 -5.85 2.25 27.12
N PRO A 227 -5.44 1.04 26.68
CA PRO A 227 -5.85 -0.20 27.34
C PRO A 227 -5.23 -0.47 28.72
N TYR A 228 -4.14 0.24 29.05
CA TYR A 228 -3.45 0.14 30.33
C TYR A 228 -3.90 1.21 31.33
N ASN A 229 -4.77 2.16 30.90
CA ASN A 229 -5.22 3.28 31.71
C ASN A 229 -4.03 4.07 32.31
N ASP A 230 -3.04 4.33 31.46
CA ASP A 230 -1.88 5.16 31.75
C ASP A 230 -1.96 6.47 30.93
N THR A 231 -0.86 7.22 30.80
CA THR A 231 -0.84 8.51 30.09
C THR A 231 -0.48 8.36 28.61
N LEU A 232 -0.85 7.23 28.00
CA LEU A 232 -0.53 6.91 26.62
C LEU A 232 -1.78 6.88 25.73
N TRP A 233 -1.59 7.24 24.46
CA TRP A 233 -2.60 7.18 23.40
C TRP A 233 -2.13 6.32 22.24
N THR A 234 -3.08 5.86 21.43
CA THR A 234 -2.83 4.94 20.32
C THR A 234 -2.64 5.69 19.00
N ASP A 235 -1.62 5.31 18.23
CA ASP A 235 -1.33 5.85 16.89
C ASP A 235 -0.85 4.76 15.91
N TYR A 236 -0.88 5.09 14.61
CA TYR A 236 -0.32 4.31 13.51
C TYR A 236 -0.83 2.86 13.47
N PRO A 237 -2.11 2.66 13.12
CA PRO A 237 -2.72 1.35 13.07
C PRO A 237 -2.29 0.57 11.83
N MET A 238 -2.21 -0.74 11.96
CA MET A 238 -2.19 -1.66 10.82
C MET A 238 -3.14 -2.82 11.06
N ILE A 239 -3.68 -3.40 9.99
CA ILE A 239 -4.64 -4.50 10.06
C ILE A 239 -4.27 -5.66 9.14
N SER A 240 -4.51 -6.87 9.63
CA SER A 240 -4.58 -8.10 8.84
C SER A 240 -5.64 -9.04 9.41
N ILE A 241 -5.94 -10.11 8.69
CA ILE A 241 -6.91 -11.13 9.09
C ILE A 241 -6.32 -12.51 8.88
N THR A 242 -6.80 -13.48 9.64
CA THR A 242 -6.63 -14.92 9.39
C THR A 242 -7.99 -15.52 9.05
N GLU A 243 -8.07 -16.85 8.92
CA GLU A 243 -9.36 -17.53 8.81
C GLU A 243 -10.26 -17.32 10.03
N GLN A 244 -9.72 -17.07 11.23
CA GLN A 244 -10.48 -16.99 12.47
C GLN A 244 -10.58 -15.58 13.08
N HIS A 245 -9.53 -14.76 12.98
CA HIS A 245 -9.45 -13.50 13.73
C HIS A 245 -9.02 -12.31 12.87
N ALA A 246 -9.37 -11.11 13.32
CA ALA A 246 -8.77 -9.87 12.85
C ALA A 246 -7.67 -9.42 13.83
N TYR A 247 -6.57 -8.90 13.29
CA TYR A 247 -5.42 -8.43 14.03
C TYR A 247 -5.18 -6.96 13.76
N ILE A 248 -5.18 -6.15 14.81
CA ILE A 248 -4.86 -4.72 14.74
C ILE A 248 -3.59 -4.47 15.55
N THR A 249 -2.57 -3.91 14.93
CA THR A 249 -1.37 -3.44 15.62
C THR A 249 -1.40 -1.94 15.74
N VAL A 250 -0.96 -1.42 16.89
CA VAL A 250 -0.85 0.03 17.12
C VAL A 250 0.33 0.36 18.02
N ASN A 251 0.80 1.59 17.94
CA ASN A 251 1.82 2.13 18.84
C ASN A 251 1.15 2.92 19.97
N LEU A 252 1.60 2.71 21.21
CA LEU A 252 1.27 3.58 22.34
C LEU A 252 2.31 4.69 22.45
N LEU A 253 1.84 5.93 22.38
CA LEU A 253 2.61 7.16 22.42
C LEU A 253 2.28 7.98 23.67
N LYS A 254 3.22 8.76 24.17
CA LYS A 254 2.94 9.77 25.20
C LYS A 254 2.14 10.94 24.61
N ASN A 255 1.33 11.58 25.45
CA ASN A 255 0.67 12.84 25.10
C ASN A 255 1.70 13.92 24.74
N ASP A 256 1.30 14.81 23.82
CA ASP A 256 2.02 16.04 23.46
C ASP A 256 3.47 15.81 22.97
N GLU A 257 3.83 14.58 22.60
CA GLU A 257 5.09 14.21 21.98
C GLU A 257 4.87 13.76 20.53
N SER A 258 5.87 13.94 19.65
CA SER A 258 5.77 13.44 18.28
C SER A 258 5.73 11.93 18.25
N TRP A 259 5.25 11.35 17.14
CA TRP A 259 5.32 9.90 16.96
C TRP A 259 6.76 9.42 17.11
N GLN A 260 7.76 10.21 16.67
CA GLN A 260 9.18 9.89 16.80
C GLN A 260 9.57 9.65 18.27
N THR A 261 9.29 10.61 19.16
CA THR A 261 9.80 10.63 20.55
C THR A 261 8.86 10.02 21.57
N GLY A 262 7.56 10.11 21.31
CA GLY A 262 6.50 9.68 22.20
C GLY A 262 6.36 8.16 22.28
N PHE A 263 6.97 7.40 21.37
CA PHE A 263 6.82 5.94 21.33
C PHE A 263 7.25 5.27 22.64
N VAL A 264 6.33 4.48 23.20
CA VAL A 264 6.60 3.66 24.36
C VAL A 264 6.61 2.19 24.00
N ARG A 265 5.55 1.67 23.34
CA ARG A 265 5.42 0.25 23.02
C ARG A 265 4.46 -0.02 21.87
N THR A 266 4.62 -1.16 21.20
CA THR A 266 3.63 -1.71 20.28
C THR A 266 2.70 -2.67 21.03
N ILE A 267 1.41 -2.64 20.70
CA ILE A 267 0.41 -3.62 21.16
C ILE A 267 -0.33 -4.24 19.98
N VAL A 268 -0.91 -5.41 20.21
CA VAL A 268 -1.68 -6.18 19.21
C VAL A 268 -3.03 -6.56 19.78
N TRP A 269 -4.11 -6.16 19.12
CA TRP A 269 -5.46 -6.63 19.37
C TRP A 269 -5.79 -7.80 18.45
N GLN A 270 -6.25 -8.91 19.03
CA GLN A 270 -6.83 -10.06 18.33
C GLN A 270 -8.34 -10.07 18.59
N LEU A 271 -9.14 -10.12 17.53
CA LEU A 271 -10.60 -9.97 17.57
C LEU A 271 -11.28 -11.18 16.88
N ASP A 272 -12.32 -11.76 17.49
CA ASP A 272 -13.18 -12.76 16.83
C ASP A 272 -13.99 -12.14 15.69
N LYS A 273 -13.62 -12.41 14.43
CA LYS A 273 -14.31 -11.77 13.31
C LYS A 273 -15.71 -12.33 13.07
N SER A 274 -15.98 -13.58 13.47
CA SER A 274 -17.27 -14.23 13.23
C SER A 274 -18.39 -13.61 14.05
N ASP A 275 -18.13 -13.34 15.34
CA ASP A 275 -19.04 -12.59 16.20
C ASP A 275 -19.22 -11.15 15.68
N ALA A 276 -18.13 -10.54 15.21
CA ALA A 276 -18.13 -9.16 14.74
C ALA A 276 -19.02 -8.93 13.50
N TYR A 277 -18.96 -9.82 12.51
CA TYR A 277 -19.83 -9.74 11.33
C TYR A 277 -21.32 -9.88 11.67
N ASN A 278 -21.64 -10.61 12.74
CA ASN A 278 -23.01 -10.81 13.22
C ASN A 278 -23.51 -9.70 14.15
N GLY A 279 -22.67 -8.71 14.50
CA GLY A 279 -23.05 -7.68 15.46
C GLY A 279 -23.20 -8.21 16.89
N ALA A 280 -22.50 -9.30 17.22
CA ALA A 280 -22.51 -9.92 18.54
C ALA A 280 -21.42 -9.34 19.45
N PRO A 281 -21.48 -9.54 20.79
CA PRO A 281 -20.37 -9.24 21.69
C PRO A 281 -19.08 -9.91 21.21
N LEU A 282 -18.01 -9.14 21.10
CA LEU A 282 -16.74 -9.52 20.48
C LEU A 282 -15.74 -9.96 21.54
N ASN A 283 -15.40 -11.25 21.54
CA ASN A 283 -14.27 -11.76 22.32
C ASN A 283 -12.96 -11.24 21.71
N SER A 284 -12.07 -10.76 22.58
CA SER A 284 -10.79 -10.20 22.14
C SER A 284 -9.67 -10.43 23.15
N THR A 285 -8.45 -10.43 22.63
CA THR A 285 -7.23 -10.48 23.43
C THR A 285 -6.29 -9.36 23.01
N LEU A 286 -5.85 -8.57 23.98
CA LEU A 286 -4.76 -7.63 23.84
C LEU A 286 -3.45 -8.33 24.19
N TYR A 287 -2.44 -8.19 23.34
CA TYR A 287 -1.07 -8.59 23.59
C TYR A 287 -0.15 -7.35 23.62
N GLY A 288 0.85 -7.36 24.49
CA GLY A 288 1.81 -6.26 24.60
C GLY A 288 3.12 -6.70 25.25
N ASN A 289 4.04 -5.75 25.45
CA ASN A 289 5.41 -6.00 25.93
C ASN A 289 6.20 -6.92 24.98
N PHE A 290 6.08 -6.67 23.68
CA PHE A 290 6.97 -7.25 22.69
C PHE A 290 8.33 -6.55 22.78
N ASP A 291 9.35 -7.24 23.28
CA ASP A 291 10.70 -6.73 23.39
C ASP A 291 11.72 -7.69 22.79
N PHE A 292 12.89 -7.15 22.44
CA PHE A 292 14.07 -7.93 22.11
C PHE A 292 15.27 -7.33 22.83
N ASN A 293 15.94 -8.11 23.67
CA ASN A 293 17.02 -7.65 24.55
C ASN A 293 16.61 -6.42 25.40
N ASN A 294 15.43 -6.47 26.02
CA ASN A 294 14.87 -5.41 26.88
C ASN A 294 14.64 -4.07 26.16
N ARG A 295 14.45 -4.10 24.83
CA ARG A 295 14.03 -2.94 24.05
C ARG A 295 12.72 -3.25 23.33
N ASN A 296 11.74 -2.38 23.51
CA ASN A 296 10.43 -2.54 22.88
C ASN A 296 10.56 -2.56 21.35
N ILE A 297 9.87 -3.51 20.74
CA ILE A 297 9.73 -3.61 19.29
C ILE A 297 8.69 -2.59 18.84
N ARG A 298 9.03 -1.86 17.78
CA ARG A 298 8.29 -0.68 17.28
C ARG A 298 7.69 -0.93 15.91
N ASN A 299 6.54 -0.32 15.60
CA ASN A 299 5.92 -0.34 14.26
C ASN A 299 5.73 -1.78 13.74
N MET A 300 5.04 -2.62 14.50
CA MET A 300 4.81 -4.01 14.13
C MET A 300 3.84 -4.11 12.95
N CYS A 301 4.34 -4.56 11.80
CA CYS A 301 3.58 -4.77 10.58
C CYS A 301 2.95 -6.17 10.56
N PRO A 302 1.60 -6.31 10.65
CA PRO A 302 0.95 -7.59 10.48
C PRO A 302 1.07 -8.07 9.04
N VAL A 303 1.41 -9.33 8.83
CA VAL A 303 1.57 -9.92 7.50
C VAL A 303 0.19 -10.20 6.90
N ARG A 304 -0.08 -9.67 5.70
CA ARG A 304 -1.35 -9.84 4.96
C ARG A 304 -1.38 -11.13 4.13
N ASN A 305 -2.58 -11.56 3.77
CA ASN A 305 -2.77 -12.80 3.03
C ASN A 305 -2.31 -12.70 1.57
N GLY A 306 -1.65 -13.76 1.10
CA GLY A 306 -1.37 -14.05 -0.29
C GLY A 306 -2.63 -14.57 -0.97
N ASN A 307 -2.62 -15.80 -1.52
CA ASN A 307 -3.80 -16.37 -2.19
C ASN A 307 -4.95 -16.77 -1.29
N GLU A 308 -4.63 -17.19 -0.07
CA GLU A 308 -5.61 -17.73 0.86
C GLU A 308 -5.37 -17.09 2.22
N LEU A 309 -6.42 -17.06 3.04
CA LEU A 309 -6.28 -16.72 4.44
C LEU A 309 -5.42 -17.78 5.12
N PHE A 310 -4.38 -17.37 5.86
CA PHE A 310 -3.62 -18.36 6.62
C PHE A 310 -4.44 -18.87 7.81
N SER A 311 -4.24 -20.15 8.11
CA SER A 311 -4.73 -20.80 9.32
C SER A 311 -3.59 -21.04 10.32
N GLY A 312 -3.94 -21.07 11.60
CA GLY A 312 -3.09 -21.58 12.68
C GLY A 312 -1.98 -20.66 13.18
N THR A 313 -1.38 -19.79 12.35
CA THR A 313 -0.33 -18.87 12.80
C THR A 313 -0.41 -17.51 12.09
N MET A 314 -0.45 -16.46 12.90
CA MET A 314 -0.31 -15.07 12.47
C MET A 314 1.16 -14.64 12.57
N TYR A 315 1.64 -13.89 11.58
CA TYR A 315 3.00 -13.37 11.54
C TYR A 315 3.02 -11.85 11.56
N PHE A 316 4.03 -11.29 12.20
CA PHE A 316 4.30 -9.87 12.18
C PHE A 316 5.78 -9.61 11.90
N LEU A 317 6.06 -8.49 11.23
CA LEU A 317 7.42 -8.02 10.99
C LEU A 317 7.67 -6.68 11.68
N SER A 318 8.89 -6.45 12.14
CA SER A 318 9.36 -5.13 12.57
C SER A 318 10.84 -4.99 12.25
N ASN A 319 11.34 -3.76 12.28
CA ASN A 319 12.74 -3.46 12.06
C ASN A 319 13.21 -2.28 12.93
N ARG A 320 14.50 -1.94 12.84
CA ARG A 320 15.09 -0.77 13.51
C ARG A 320 14.97 0.45 12.59
N ASN A 321 13.75 0.99 12.49
CA ASN A 321 13.34 2.03 11.53
C ASN A 321 14.22 3.30 11.49
N PHE A 322 14.90 3.68 12.58
CA PHE A 322 15.79 4.85 12.64
C PHE A 322 17.28 4.52 12.47
N ALA A 323 17.65 3.27 12.17
CA ALA A 323 19.05 2.90 12.04
C ALA A 323 19.69 3.58 10.82
N VAL A 324 20.88 4.17 11.02
CA VAL A 324 21.74 4.65 9.91
C VAL A 324 21.93 3.55 8.87
N SER A 325 22.21 2.32 9.35
CA SER A 325 22.25 1.09 8.58
C SER A 325 21.87 -0.09 9.48
N SER A 326 21.05 -1.01 8.99
CA SER A 326 20.78 -2.28 9.67
C SER A 326 20.32 -3.36 8.69
N ASP A 327 20.64 -4.61 8.98
CA ASP A 327 20.18 -5.81 8.27
C ASP A 327 19.11 -6.56 9.06
N SER A 328 18.67 -6.02 10.19
CA SER A 328 17.91 -6.77 11.19
C SER A 328 16.42 -6.60 11.00
N ILE A 329 15.73 -7.73 10.88
CA ILE A 329 14.26 -7.83 10.84
C ILE A 329 13.81 -8.72 11.98
N PHE A 330 12.87 -8.26 12.78
CA PHE A 330 12.18 -9.06 13.78
C PHE A 330 11.01 -9.79 13.12
N LEU A 331 10.96 -11.11 13.26
CA LEU A 331 9.83 -11.95 12.89
C LEU A 331 9.13 -12.38 14.18
N ILE A 332 7.85 -12.05 14.30
CA ILE A 332 7.01 -12.49 15.41
C ILE A 332 6.02 -13.51 14.87
N SER A 333 5.96 -14.70 15.46
CA SER A 333 4.97 -15.73 15.13
C SER A 333 4.05 -15.98 16.33
N MET A 334 2.75 -15.89 16.10
CA MET A 334 1.74 -16.03 17.14
C MET A 334 0.68 -17.05 16.71
N PRO A 335 0.32 -18.04 17.56
CA PRO A 335 -0.77 -18.96 17.26
C PRO A 335 -2.07 -18.20 17.03
N ASP A 336 -2.82 -18.60 16.00
CA ASP A 336 -4.11 -18.01 15.66
C ASP A 336 -5.24 -18.59 16.53
N VAL A 337 -5.11 -18.41 17.84
CA VAL A 337 -6.05 -18.90 18.86
C VAL A 337 -6.27 -17.78 19.86
N LEU A 338 -7.53 -17.41 20.10
CA LEU A 338 -7.86 -16.43 21.13
C LEU A 338 -7.29 -16.83 22.48
N ASN A 339 -6.70 -15.87 23.18
CA ASN A 339 -6.07 -16.08 24.48
C ASN A 339 -4.94 -17.13 24.49
N ALA A 340 -4.27 -17.35 23.36
CA ALA A 340 -3.10 -18.24 23.26
C ALA A 340 -2.10 -18.01 24.42
N ASP A 341 -1.47 -19.08 24.90
CA ASP A 341 -0.38 -18.96 25.88
C ASP A 341 0.75 -18.09 25.28
N THR A 342 1.20 -17.09 26.02
CA THR A 342 2.22 -16.15 25.53
C THR A 342 3.58 -16.82 25.38
N SER A 343 3.80 -17.98 26.03
CA SER A 343 4.97 -18.83 25.83
C SER A 343 5.08 -19.40 24.40
N MET A 344 3.97 -19.43 23.66
CA MET A 344 3.90 -19.92 22.28
C MET A 344 4.15 -18.80 21.24
N ILE A 345 4.36 -17.57 21.69
CA ILE A 345 4.65 -16.44 20.82
C ILE A 345 6.17 -16.29 20.74
N ASP A 346 6.71 -16.50 19.54
CA ASP A 346 8.14 -16.38 19.29
C ASP A 346 8.49 -15.00 18.73
N VAL A 347 9.65 -14.49 19.13
CA VAL A 347 10.24 -13.25 18.62
C VAL A 347 11.65 -13.56 18.15
N SER A 348 11.78 -13.77 16.84
CA SER A 348 13.01 -14.14 16.16
C SER A 348 13.68 -12.94 15.50
N LEU A 349 15.02 -12.91 15.52
CA LEU A 349 15.83 -11.93 14.79
C LEU A 349 16.41 -12.55 13.52
N LEU A 350 15.94 -12.09 12.37
CA LEU A 350 16.42 -12.47 11.04
C LEU A 350 17.43 -11.43 10.50
N ARG A 351 18.22 -11.85 9.52
CA ARG A 351 19.30 -11.05 8.89
C ARG A 351 19.11 -10.96 7.39
N ALA A 352 18.95 -9.75 6.88
CA ALA A 352 18.88 -9.52 5.46
C ALA A 352 20.25 -9.62 4.79
N SER A 353 20.31 -10.16 3.57
CA SER A 353 21.52 -10.17 2.74
C SER A 353 22.00 -8.77 2.33
N THR A 354 21.15 -7.75 2.48
CA THR A 354 21.43 -6.35 2.16
C THR A 354 20.84 -5.47 3.24
N ALA A 355 21.66 -4.59 3.83
CA ALA A 355 21.19 -3.67 4.86
C ALA A 355 20.24 -2.60 4.29
N TYR A 356 19.20 -2.26 5.04
CA TYR A 356 18.42 -1.04 4.85
C TYR A 356 19.04 0.12 5.63
N HIS A 357 18.62 1.34 5.30
CA HIS A 357 19.15 2.58 5.86
C HIS A 357 18.01 3.55 6.13
N VAL A 358 18.18 4.46 7.07
CA VAL A 358 17.24 5.56 7.27
C VAL A 358 17.10 6.37 5.96
N PRO A 359 15.88 6.54 5.43
CA PRO A 359 15.67 7.24 4.16
C PRO A 359 15.87 8.76 4.31
N PRO A 360 16.42 9.44 3.29
CA PRO A 360 16.31 10.89 3.19
C PRO A 360 14.86 11.29 2.86
N ASP A 361 14.51 12.54 3.10
CA ASP A 361 13.28 13.10 2.54
C ASP A 361 13.41 13.27 1.03
N ALA A 362 12.35 12.97 0.29
CA ALA A 362 12.35 12.97 -1.17
C ALA A 362 12.21 14.39 -1.74
N LYS A 363 12.87 14.66 -2.86
CA LYS A 363 12.84 15.97 -3.52
C LYS A 363 11.54 16.19 -4.27
N GLN A 364 11.06 17.43 -4.23
CA GLN A 364 10.07 17.96 -5.15
C GLN A 364 10.51 19.36 -5.60
N THR A 365 9.62 20.12 -6.24
CA THR A 365 9.91 21.51 -6.64
C THR A 365 10.36 22.36 -5.45
N ALA A 366 11.58 22.88 -5.54
CA ALA A 366 12.20 23.71 -4.51
C ALA A 366 11.34 24.94 -4.15
N PRO A 367 11.40 25.43 -2.90
CA PRO A 367 12.26 24.98 -1.80
C PRO A 367 11.68 23.82 -0.97
N ARG A 368 10.63 23.14 -1.45
CA ARG A 368 9.92 22.12 -0.68
C ARG A 368 10.51 20.72 -0.88
N ILE A 369 10.35 19.88 0.14
CA ILE A 369 10.67 18.46 0.12
C ILE A 369 9.47 17.65 0.61
N LEU A 370 9.53 16.34 0.45
CA LEU A 370 8.48 15.40 0.81
C LEU A 370 9.00 14.38 1.81
N GLN A 371 8.32 14.27 2.95
CA GLN A 371 8.75 13.36 3.99
C GLN A 371 8.66 11.90 3.53
N THR A 372 9.65 11.09 3.93
CA THR A 372 9.64 9.62 3.80
C THR A 372 9.58 8.91 5.15
N ASN A 373 9.51 9.71 6.22
CA ASN A 373 9.47 9.32 7.63
C ASN A 373 10.69 8.54 8.12
N ASP A 374 10.72 7.22 7.91
CA ASP A 374 11.73 6.31 8.43
C ASP A 374 11.72 4.99 7.65
N ALA A 375 12.56 4.03 8.04
CA ALA A 375 12.67 2.76 7.33
C ALA A 375 11.65 1.69 7.77
N ARG A 376 10.56 2.03 8.49
CA ARG A 376 9.60 1.03 8.97
C ARG A 376 9.01 0.20 7.84
N ILE A 377 8.68 -1.06 8.12
CA ILE A 377 7.98 -1.93 7.19
C ILE A 377 6.55 -1.41 7.01
N LEU A 378 6.13 -1.19 5.77
CA LEU A 378 4.85 -0.57 5.43
C LEU A 378 3.84 -1.57 4.86
N GLY A 379 4.33 -2.64 4.24
CA GLY A 379 3.51 -3.70 3.66
C GLY A 379 4.23 -5.02 3.69
N ALA A 380 3.50 -6.09 4.00
CA ALA A 380 3.99 -7.45 3.94
C ALA A 380 2.84 -8.40 3.59
N PHE A 381 3.13 -9.44 2.83
CA PHE A 381 2.20 -10.55 2.65
C PHE A 381 2.90 -11.90 2.76
N LYS A 382 2.15 -12.96 3.07
CA LYS A 382 2.62 -14.34 3.04
C LYS A 382 1.88 -15.13 1.96
N HIS A 383 2.62 -15.84 1.12
CA HIS A 383 2.07 -16.83 0.20
C HIS A 383 2.85 -18.13 0.35
N ASN A 384 2.14 -19.24 0.62
CA ASN A 384 2.73 -20.49 1.09
C ASN A 384 3.67 -20.24 2.27
N ASN A 385 4.94 -20.64 2.16
CA ASN A 385 5.96 -20.47 3.20
C ASN A 385 6.83 -19.22 3.01
N ARG A 386 6.48 -18.31 2.10
CA ARG A 386 7.27 -17.11 1.85
C ARG A 386 6.55 -15.85 2.30
N ILE A 387 7.25 -15.00 3.04
CA ILE A 387 6.85 -13.63 3.33
C ILE A 387 7.63 -12.69 2.42
N GLN A 388 6.93 -11.80 1.72
CA GLN A 388 7.55 -10.65 1.04
C GLN A 388 7.12 -9.38 1.76
N PHE A 389 8.04 -8.43 1.91
CA PHE A 389 7.76 -7.16 2.57
C PHE A 389 8.50 -6.00 1.94
N VAL A 390 7.96 -4.79 2.13
CA VAL A 390 8.54 -3.55 1.63
C VAL A 390 8.61 -2.46 2.70
N SER A 391 9.62 -1.59 2.57
CA SER A 391 9.81 -0.41 3.42
C SER A 391 10.47 0.72 2.63
N ASN A 392 10.46 1.94 3.17
CA ASN A 392 11.36 2.99 2.69
C ASN A 392 12.81 2.64 3.07
N THR A 393 13.77 3.11 2.28
CA THR A 393 15.21 3.02 2.57
C THR A 393 15.98 4.11 1.80
N ARG A 394 17.32 4.10 1.91
CA ARG A 394 18.23 4.92 1.12
C ARG A 394 18.98 4.07 0.12
N ASP A 395 19.05 4.53 -1.12
CA ASP A 395 20.10 4.13 -2.05
C ASP A 395 21.39 4.84 -1.65
N THR A 396 22.38 4.08 -1.15
CA THR A 396 23.66 4.62 -0.68
C THR A 396 24.60 5.04 -1.80
N VAL A 397 24.29 4.71 -3.05
CA VAL A 397 25.05 5.13 -4.24
C VAL A 397 24.50 6.45 -4.79
N LEU A 398 23.18 6.55 -4.94
CA LEU A 398 22.54 7.77 -5.48
C LEU A 398 22.17 8.79 -4.40
N ASN A 399 22.25 8.40 -3.13
CA ASN A 399 21.82 9.18 -1.97
C ASN A 399 20.36 9.65 -2.10
N LYS A 400 19.49 8.75 -2.55
CA LYS A 400 18.06 8.99 -2.83
C LYS A 400 17.18 8.13 -1.95
N ALA A 401 15.96 8.59 -1.68
CA ALA A 401 14.94 7.74 -1.10
C ALA A 401 14.57 6.61 -2.08
N ALA A 402 14.52 5.38 -1.56
CA ALA A 402 14.37 4.16 -2.34
C ALA A 402 13.39 3.18 -1.64
N CYS A 403 13.01 2.13 -2.35
CA CYS A 403 12.19 1.05 -1.78
C CYS A 403 13.09 -0.12 -1.40
N TYR A 404 12.89 -0.68 -0.21
CA TYR A 404 13.52 -1.92 0.22
C TYR A 404 12.53 -3.07 0.02
N HIS A 405 13.02 -4.22 -0.45
CA HIS A 405 12.20 -5.42 -0.64
C HIS A 405 12.93 -6.64 -0.06
N GLY A 406 12.31 -7.33 0.89
CA GLY A 406 12.85 -8.55 1.50
C GLY A 406 11.95 -9.76 1.28
N VAL A 407 12.56 -10.94 1.15
CA VAL A 407 11.88 -12.21 0.90
C VAL A 407 12.34 -13.24 1.92
N ILE A 408 11.48 -13.58 2.89
CA ILE A 408 11.76 -14.53 3.98
C ILE A 408 11.15 -15.89 3.63
N ASP A 409 11.94 -16.96 3.71
CA ASP A 409 11.46 -18.34 3.65
C ASP A 409 11.28 -18.90 5.07
N LEU A 410 10.04 -19.15 5.46
CA LEU A 410 9.66 -19.65 6.79
C LEU A 410 10.09 -21.11 7.04
N MET A 411 10.47 -21.85 6.00
CA MET A 411 11.01 -23.20 6.15
C MET A 411 12.53 -23.22 6.31
N SER A 412 13.19 -22.08 6.07
CA SER A 412 14.64 -21.98 6.21
C SER A 412 15.04 -22.02 7.67
N ALA A 413 15.96 -22.92 8.02
CA ALA A 413 16.65 -22.89 9.30
C ALA A 413 17.75 -21.80 9.36
N ASN A 414 18.12 -21.21 8.21
CA ASN A 414 19.05 -20.10 8.15
C ASN A 414 18.30 -18.80 8.50
N PRO A 415 18.73 -18.03 9.52
CA PRO A 415 18.15 -16.74 9.84
C PRO A 415 18.41 -15.68 8.76
N GLU A 416 19.29 -15.95 7.80
CA GLU A 416 19.56 -15.07 6.67
C GLU A 416 18.53 -15.22 5.53
N PHE A 417 18.16 -14.09 4.92
CA PHE A 417 17.21 -14.07 3.81
C PHE A 417 17.58 -13.00 2.76
N PRO A 418 17.22 -13.19 1.48
CA PRO A 418 17.51 -12.23 0.42
C PRO A 418 16.72 -10.92 0.59
N ALA A 419 17.41 -9.80 0.43
CA ALA A 419 16.79 -8.48 0.36
C ALA A 419 17.48 -7.60 -0.68
N TYR A 420 16.75 -6.60 -1.16
CA TYR A 420 17.12 -5.79 -2.32
C TYR A 420 16.73 -4.33 -2.11
N ILE A 421 17.53 -3.40 -2.66
CA ILE A 421 17.18 -1.98 -2.75
C ILE A 421 16.72 -1.71 -4.18
N ILE A 422 15.44 -1.36 -4.33
CA ILE A 422 14.81 -0.94 -5.58
C ILE A 422 14.96 0.58 -5.68
N THR A 423 15.69 1.03 -6.69
CA THR A 423 16.08 2.43 -6.88
C THR A 423 15.89 2.86 -8.33
N ASN A 424 15.95 4.18 -8.57
CA ASN A 424 15.88 4.78 -9.89
C ASN A 424 16.87 5.95 -9.98
N ASP A 425 17.52 6.11 -11.14
CA ASP A 425 18.49 7.19 -11.36
C ASP A 425 17.84 8.58 -11.46
N THR A 426 16.56 8.63 -11.81
CA THR A 426 15.81 9.85 -12.06
C THR A 426 14.94 10.20 -10.84
N VAL A 427 14.06 9.29 -10.41
CA VAL A 427 13.08 9.55 -9.34
C VAL A 427 13.49 8.97 -7.99
N GLU A 428 12.87 9.48 -6.94
CA GLU A 428 12.95 9.00 -5.56
C GLU A 428 11.63 8.32 -5.20
N TYR A 429 11.69 7.28 -4.35
CA TYR A 429 10.54 6.47 -3.96
C TYR A 429 10.11 6.72 -2.51
N GLY A 430 8.81 6.63 -2.26
CA GLY A 430 8.24 6.73 -0.92
C GLY A 430 6.95 5.92 -0.79
N TYR A 431 6.70 5.49 0.45
CA TYR A 431 5.50 4.79 0.89
C TYR A 431 5.12 3.55 0.06
N PRO A 432 6.05 2.59 -0.15
CA PRO A 432 5.73 1.36 -0.84
C PRO A 432 4.73 0.50 -0.06
N ASN A 433 3.83 -0.17 -0.79
CA ASN A 433 3.06 -1.31 -0.28
C ASN A 433 3.09 -2.44 -1.32
N ILE A 434 2.80 -3.67 -0.90
CA ILE A 434 2.99 -4.88 -1.70
C ILE A 434 1.80 -5.82 -1.54
N ALA A 435 1.37 -6.43 -2.65
CA ALA A 435 0.39 -7.50 -2.66
C ALA A 435 0.84 -8.64 -3.56
N TYR A 436 0.44 -9.85 -3.18
CA TYR A 436 0.63 -11.04 -4.00
C TYR A 436 -0.11 -10.89 -5.33
N ALA A 437 0.58 -11.16 -6.43
CA ALA A 437 0.03 -11.07 -7.78
C ALA A 437 0.22 -12.38 -8.57
N GLY A 438 0.70 -13.45 -7.95
CA GLY A 438 0.96 -14.70 -8.64
C GLY A 438 -0.30 -15.32 -9.26
N THR A 439 -0.09 -16.13 -10.30
CA THR A 439 -1.14 -16.73 -11.12
C THR A 439 -1.40 -18.21 -10.85
N HIS A 440 -0.49 -18.86 -10.13
CA HIS A 440 -0.51 -20.28 -9.77
C HIS A 440 0.13 -20.48 -8.38
N ASN A 441 -0.08 -21.63 -7.75
CA ASN A 441 0.29 -21.82 -6.34
C ASN A 441 1.79 -21.68 -6.06
N ASP A 442 2.68 -22.05 -6.98
CA ASP A 442 4.14 -21.92 -6.82
C ASP A 442 4.67 -20.56 -7.30
N ASP A 443 3.79 -19.70 -7.82
CA ASP A 443 4.12 -18.35 -8.21
C ASP A 443 4.37 -17.51 -6.97
N HIS A 444 5.47 -16.76 -6.95
CA HIS A 444 5.80 -15.80 -5.91
C HIS A 444 5.80 -14.37 -6.44
N THR A 445 5.24 -14.13 -7.62
CA THR A 445 5.19 -12.80 -8.20
C THR A 445 4.34 -11.87 -7.34
N ALA A 446 4.84 -10.65 -7.14
CA ALA A 446 4.14 -9.60 -6.41
C ALA A 446 4.17 -8.28 -7.20
N ILE A 447 3.22 -7.42 -6.88
CA ILE A 447 3.18 -6.04 -7.37
C ILE A 447 3.43 -5.12 -6.17
N ILE A 448 4.41 -4.24 -6.32
CA ILE A 448 4.77 -3.20 -5.36
C ILE A 448 4.22 -1.88 -5.89
N GLY A 449 3.29 -1.26 -5.16
CA GLY A 449 2.82 0.10 -5.42
C GLY A 449 3.70 1.12 -4.70
N ILE A 450 4.09 2.21 -5.37
CA ILE A 450 5.05 3.21 -4.87
C ILE A 450 4.62 4.62 -5.28
N ASN A 451 4.79 5.58 -4.36
CA ASN A 451 4.78 7.01 -4.71
C ASN A 451 6.20 7.43 -5.17
N TYR A 452 6.30 8.28 -6.18
CA TYR A 452 7.59 8.75 -6.69
C TYR A 452 7.59 10.24 -7.02
N THR A 453 8.77 10.85 -6.95
CA THR A 453 8.96 12.29 -7.20
C THR A 453 10.40 12.58 -7.61
N ALA A 454 10.66 13.77 -8.15
CA ALA A 454 12.00 14.32 -8.27
C ALA A 454 11.93 15.85 -8.16
N ALA A 455 13.08 16.53 -8.17
CA ALA A 455 13.10 17.99 -8.14
C ALA A 455 12.33 18.63 -9.32
N ASP A 456 12.33 17.96 -10.47
CA ASP A 456 11.70 18.35 -11.73
C ASP A 456 10.52 17.43 -12.16
N ILE A 457 10.17 16.45 -11.33
CA ILE A 457 9.03 15.55 -11.57
C ILE A 457 8.04 15.72 -10.42
N PHE A 458 6.83 16.15 -10.73
CA PHE A 458 5.79 16.32 -9.73
C PHE A 458 5.42 14.98 -9.06
N PRO A 459 5.02 15.01 -7.77
CA PRO A 459 4.67 13.81 -7.02
C PRO A 459 3.63 12.97 -7.76
N ALA A 460 3.96 11.71 -8.01
CA ALA A 460 3.26 10.79 -8.87
C ALA A 460 3.22 9.41 -8.22
N CYS A 461 2.50 8.47 -8.84
CA CYS A 461 2.43 7.10 -8.37
C CYS A 461 2.58 6.07 -9.48
N GLY A 462 3.10 4.90 -9.11
CA GLY A 462 3.45 3.83 -10.03
C GLY A 462 3.53 2.48 -9.37
N ALA A 463 3.91 1.48 -10.16
CA ALA A 463 4.06 0.11 -9.69
C ALA A 463 5.25 -0.62 -10.35
N ILE A 464 5.77 -1.61 -9.63
CA ILE A 464 6.88 -2.48 -10.04
C ILE A 464 6.46 -3.93 -9.77
N THR A 465 6.67 -4.81 -10.75
CA THR A 465 6.52 -6.26 -10.56
C THR A 465 7.83 -6.84 -10.01
N THR A 466 7.75 -7.85 -9.15
CA THR A 466 8.91 -8.64 -8.67
C THR A 466 8.60 -10.14 -8.76
N ASP A 467 9.60 -10.95 -9.11
CA ASP A 467 9.51 -12.42 -9.10
C ASP A 467 9.96 -13.06 -7.77
N ALA A 468 10.23 -12.24 -6.76
CA ALA A 468 10.72 -12.62 -5.43
C ALA A 468 12.11 -13.29 -5.39
N ILE A 469 12.87 -13.29 -6.49
CA ILE A 469 14.27 -13.78 -6.52
C ILE A 469 15.26 -12.70 -6.96
N GLY A 470 14.82 -11.44 -6.98
CA GLY A 470 15.65 -10.27 -7.22
C GLY A 470 15.53 -9.68 -8.62
N ASN A 471 14.59 -10.15 -9.45
CA ASN A 471 14.28 -9.49 -10.70
C ASN A 471 13.06 -8.58 -10.54
N TYR A 472 13.11 -7.42 -11.19
CA TYR A 472 12.10 -6.37 -11.09
C TYR A 472 11.75 -5.87 -12.48
N SER A 473 10.51 -5.44 -12.68
CA SER A 473 10.15 -4.67 -13.88
C SER A 473 10.69 -3.25 -13.79
N ASP A 474 10.75 -2.57 -14.92
CA ASP A 474 10.82 -1.12 -14.95
C ASP A 474 9.56 -0.52 -14.27
N LEU A 475 9.66 0.73 -13.80
CA LEU A 475 8.52 1.45 -13.21
C LEU A 475 7.38 1.62 -14.24
N LEU A 476 6.19 1.13 -13.90
CA LEU A 476 4.94 1.51 -14.54
C LEU A 476 4.46 2.82 -13.92
N THR A 477 4.24 3.86 -14.74
CA THR A 477 3.55 5.07 -14.28
C THR A 477 2.06 4.82 -14.27
N ILE A 478 1.44 4.85 -13.10
CA ILE A 478 -0.01 4.76 -12.94
C ILE A 478 -0.63 6.14 -13.16
N ARG A 479 -0.12 7.15 -12.45
CA ARG A 479 -0.57 8.54 -12.57
C ARG A 479 0.58 9.51 -12.32
N LYS A 480 0.85 10.38 -13.31
CA LYS A 480 1.78 11.51 -13.14
C LYS A 480 1.18 12.55 -12.20
N GLY A 481 2.03 13.33 -11.51
CA GLY A 481 1.59 14.53 -10.80
C GLY A 481 1.24 15.66 -11.75
N ASP A 482 0.26 16.48 -11.36
CA ASP A 482 -0.11 17.72 -12.05
C ASP A 482 0.67 18.93 -11.48
N ASN A 483 1.08 18.87 -10.21
CA ASN A 483 1.82 19.94 -9.53
C ASN A 483 2.58 19.41 -8.30
N TYR A 484 3.46 20.24 -7.72
CA TYR A 484 4.11 19.95 -6.44
C TYR A 484 3.09 20.03 -5.28
N ILE A 485 3.36 19.35 -4.17
CA ILE A 485 2.49 19.34 -2.99
C ILE A 485 2.90 20.48 -2.04
N SER A 486 1.93 21.27 -1.60
CA SER A 486 2.14 22.42 -0.71
C SER A 486 0.89 22.68 0.14
N VAL A 487 0.79 21.96 1.25
CA VAL A 487 -0.33 22.03 2.20
C VAL A 487 0.08 22.51 3.59
N LEU A 488 1.36 22.42 3.95
CA LEU A 488 1.94 22.94 5.19
C LEU A 488 2.72 24.24 4.95
N SER A 489 2.93 25.04 6.00
CA SER A 489 3.65 26.33 5.93
C SER A 489 5.15 26.18 5.65
N GLY A 490 5.79 25.12 6.18
CA GLY A 490 7.23 24.88 6.09
C GLY A 490 7.72 24.24 4.78
N ALA A 491 9.04 23.99 4.69
CA ALA A 491 9.64 23.30 3.55
C ALA A 491 9.25 21.82 3.49
N ASN A 492 9.11 21.19 4.66
CA ASN A 492 8.71 19.79 4.80
C ASN A 492 7.21 19.64 4.53
N GLN A 493 6.88 18.89 3.50
CA GLN A 493 5.50 18.58 3.12
C GLN A 493 5.23 17.09 3.30
N ARG A 494 3.97 16.73 3.55
CA ARG A 494 3.55 15.34 3.71
C ARG A 494 2.69 14.90 2.52
N TRP A 495 2.84 13.64 2.13
CA TRP A 495 2.19 13.04 0.97
C TRP A 495 1.71 11.59 1.22
N GLY A 496 1.64 11.22 2.50
CA GLY A 496 1.21 9.93 3.00
C GLY A 496 2.06 9.54 4.21
N ASP A 497 1.59 8.57 4.99
CA ASP A 497 2.36 7.79 5.95
C ASP A 497 2.35 6.29 5.59
N TYR A 498 1.41 5.90 4.73
CA TYR A 498 1.28 4.58 4.12
C TYR A 498 0.46 4.68 2.82
N SER A 499 0.41 3.58 2.08
CA SER A 499 -0.44 3.40 0.90
C SER A 499 -1.21 2.10 0.96
N GLY A 500 -2.24 1.94 0.13
CA GLY A 500 -3.09 0.75 0.09
C GLY A 500 -2.70 -0.22 -1.02
N ALA A 501 -2.67 -1.52 -0.70
CA ALA A 501 -2.52 -2.60 -1.68
C ALA A 501 -3.32 -3.84 -1.25
N GLN A 502 -4.16 -4.34 -2.15
CA GLN A 502 -4.92 -5.58 -1.94
C GLN A 502 -5.02 -6.37 -3.24
N ARG A 503 -4.78 -7.68 -3.18
CA ARG A 503 -5.14 -8.55 -4.31
C ARG A 503 -6.65 -8.64 -4.48
N LYS A 504 -7.07 -9.03 -5.67
CA LYS A 504 -8.43 -9.53 -5.92
C LYS A 504 -8.43 -11.04 -5.73
N TYR A 505 -9.27 -11.56 -4.85
CA TYR A 505 -9.19 -12.97 -4.43
C TYR A 505 -9.78 -13.93 -5.44
N ASN A 506 -10.84 -13.55 -6.16
CA ASN A 506 -11.43 -14.36 -7.24
C ASN A 506 -10.79 -14.15 -8.62
N GLN A 507 -9.71 -13.37 -8.72
CA GLN A 507 -9.02 -13.12 -9.98
C GLN A 507 -7.50 -13.12 -9.78
N ASN A 508 -6.88 -14.24 -10.15
CA ASN A 508 -5.43 -14.41 -10.13
C ASN A 508 -4.74 -13.31 -10.97
N GLY A 509 -3.54 -12.90 -10.57
CA GLY A 509 -2.81 -11.86 -11.28
C GLY A 509 -3.21 -10.42 -10.93
N VAL A 510 -4.35 -10.20 -10.25
CA VAL A 510 -4.93 -8.86 -10.10
C VAL A 510 -4.71 -8.25 -8.72
N VAL A 511 -4.21 -7.02 -8.71
CA VAL A 511 -3.95 -6.21 -7.52
C VAL A 511 -4.59 -4.82 -7.69
N TRP A 512 -5.16 -4.32 -6.61
CA TRP A 512 -5.67 -2.96 -6.50
C TRP A 512 -4.78 -2.14 -5.58
N LEU A 513 -4.45 -0.93 -6.01
CA LEU A 513 -3.60 0.01 -5.30
C LEU A 513 -4.34 1.33 -5.05
N ALA A 514 -4.09 1.95 -3.90
CA ALA A 514 -4.42 3.35 -3.62
C ALA A 514 -3.13 4.10 -3.27
N LEU A 515 -2.77 5.07 -4.11
CA LEU A 515 -1.49 5.77 -4.05
C LEU A 515 -1.68 7.29 -4.18
N THR A 516 -0.69 8.07 -3.77
CA THR A 516 -0.78 9.53 -3.74
C THR A 516 -0.14 10.17 -4.96
N TYR A 517 -0.77 11.21 -5.50
CA TYR A 517 -0.20 12.11 -6.51
C TYR A 517 -0.45 13.58 -6.14
N GLY A 518 0.37 14.48 -6.68
CA GLY A 518 0.19 15.93 -6.52
C GLY A 518 -0.83 16.45 -7.53
N SER A 519 -1.95 17.00 -7.04
CA SER A 519 -2.99 17.59 -7.89
C SER A 519 -2.65 19.00 -8.35
N GLN A 520 -3.39 19.52 -9.35
CA GLN A 520 -3.22 20.88 -9.87
C GLN A 520 -3.28 21.95 -8.78
N SER A 521 -4.13 21.72 -7.76
CA SER A 521 -4.30 22.58 -6.57
C SER A 521 -3.24 22.39 -5.49
N LYS A 522 -2.14 21.70 -5.82
CA LYS A 522 -0.98 21.43 -4.94
C LYS A 522 -1.34 20.60 -3.70
N LYS A 523 -2.32 19.71 -3.83
CA LYS A 523 -2.81 18.84 -2.76
C LYS A 523 -2.38 17.39 -2.99
N PRO A 524 -2.09 16.63 -1.92
CA PRO A 524 -1.87 15.19 -2.03
C PRO A 524 -3.23 14.50 -2.22
N ASN A 525 -3.49 13.99 -3.42
CA ASN A 525 -4.74 13.31 -3.75
C ASN A 525 -4.49 11.82 -4.02
N THR A 526 -5.53 11.01 -3.82
CA THR A 526 -5.46 9.56 -4.05
C THR A 526 -5.85 9.19 -5.48
N TRP A 527 -5.06 8.31 -6.10
CA TRP A 527 -5.40 7.61 -7.33
C TRP A 527 -5.55 6.12 -7.03
N ILE A 528 -6.60 5.51 -7.56
CA ILE A 528 -6.88 4.08 -7.41
C ILE A 528 -6.63 3.40 -8.75
N ALA A 529 -5.93 2.26 -8.75
CA ALA A 529 -5.66 1.51 -9.97
C ALA A 529 -5.72 0.01 -9.75
N GLU A 530 -6.37 -0.67 -10.69
CA GLU A 530 -6.33 -2.10 -10.93
C GLU A 530 -5.12 -2.42 -11.81
N LEU A 531 -4.33 -3.41 -11.40
CA LEU A 531 -3.17 -3.90 -12.11
C LEU A 531 -3.28 -5.41 -12.32
N SER A 532 -2.80 -5.91 -13.45
CA SER A 532 -2.75 -7.35 -13.73
C SER A 532 -1.43 -7.82 -14.32
N LEU A 533 -1.04 -9.06 -13.99
CA LEU A 533 0.05 -9.75 -14.68
C LEU A 533 -0.35 -10.36 -16.01
N GLN A 534 -1.64 -10.44 -16.30
CA GLN A 534 -2.18 -10.97 -17.55
C GLN A 534 -3.04 -9.90 -18.22
N PRO A 535 -3.17 -9.91 -19.56
CA PRO A 535 -4.15 -9.05 -20.21
C PRO A 535 -5.52 -9.34 -19.60
N PHE A 536 -6.24 -8.29 -19.17
CA PHE A 536 -7.61 -8.48 -18.71
C PHE A 536 -8.42 -9.04 -19.88
N SER A 537 -9.29 -10.00 -19.63
CA SER A 537 -10.24 -10.47 -20.65
C SER A 537 -11.15 -9.30 -21.02
N GLY A 538 -10.83 -8.60 -22.11
CA GLY A 538 -11.48 -7.35 -22.52
C GLY A 538 -10.63 -6.08 -22.39
N VAL A 539 -9.36 -6.15 -21.98
CA VAL A 539 -8.44 -5.01 -22.17
C VAL A 539 -7.92 -5.00 -23.60
N VAL A 540 -8.23 -3.89 -24.24
CA VAL A 540 -7.79 -3.48 -25.57
C VAL A 540 -6.28 -3.61 -25.64
N ASP A 541 -5.84 -4.57 -26.45
CA ASP A 541 -4.47 -4.62 -26.93
C ASP A 541 -4.12 -3.23 -27.50
N GLU A 542 -3.07 -2.57 -26.99
CA GLU A 542 -2.65 -1.24 -27.47
C GLU A 542 -2.40 -1.23 -28.98
N ARG A 543 -2.19 -2.40 -29.60
CA ARG A 543 -2.12 -2.60 -31.06
C ARG A 543 -3.38 -2.14 -31.82
N HIS A 544 -4.54 -2.02 -31.17
CA HIS A 544 -5.85 -1.77 -31.80
C HIS A 544 -6.53 -0.45 -31.37
N THR A 545 -5.79 0.52 -30.80
CA THR A 545 -6.38 1.82 -30.43
C THR A 545 -6.88 2.58 -31.65
N ILE A 546 -8.17 2.96 -31.63
CA ILE A 546 -8.79 3.83 -32.64
C ILE A 546 -9.17 5.17 -32.01
N ASN A 547 -8.57 6.24 -32.52
CA ASN A 547 -8.84 7.62 -32.09
C ASN A 547 -9.62 8.38 -33.17
N GLU A 548 -10.28 9.47 -32.80
CA GLU A 548 -11.00 10.39 -33.72
C GLU A 548 -12.06 9.67 -34.57
N HIS A 549 -13.16 9.22 -33.95
CA HIS A 549 -14.24 8.53 -34.65
C HIS A 549 -15.52 9.38 -34.72
N VAL A 550 -16.13 9.49 -35.91
CA VAL A 550 -17.40 10.19 -36.11
C VAL A 550 -18.27 9.41 -37.10
N VAL A 551 -19.54 9.19 -36.75
CA VAL A 551 -20.57 8.66 -37.65
C VAL A 551 -21.44 9.80 -38.17
N TYR A 552 -21.61 9.89 -39.49
CA TYR A 552 -22.39 10.95 -40.14
C TYR A 552 -23.00 10.51 -41.47
N PRO A 553 -24.12 11.12 -41.90
CA PRO A 553 -24.97 12.03 -41.12
C PRO A 553 -25.79 11.27 -40.07
N SER A 554 -26.11 11.93 -38.95
CA SER A 554 -27.09 11.48 -37.96
C SER A 554 -28.14 12.61 -37.78
N PRO A 555 -29.42 12.42 -38.17
CA PRO A 555 -30.05 11.20 -38.65
C PRO A 555 -29.52 10.71 -40.01
N ALA A 556 -29.41 9.40 -40.14
CA ALA A 556 -28.95 8.73 -41.34
C ALA A 556 -29.98 8.84 -42.46
N GLN A 557 -29.50 9.19 -43.66
CA GLN A 557 -30.32 9.18 -44.87
C GLN A 557 -30.30 7.78 -45.51
N GLN A 558 -29.56 7.61 -46.62
CA GLN A 558 -29.42 6.33 -47.34
C GLN A 558 -28.10 5.61 -47.08
N THR A 559 -27.05 6.36 -46.76
CA THR A 559 -25.70 5.85 -46.48
C THR A 559 -25.16 6.57 -45.27
N ILE A 560 -24.50 5.84 -44.38
CA ILE A 560 -23.72 6.44 -43.28
C ILE A 560 -22.24 6.18 -43.50
N PHE A 561 -21.44 7.13 -43.03
CA PHE A 561 -19.99 7.09 -43.04
C PHE A 561 -19.48 7.04 -41.60
N CYS A 562 -18.43 6.27 -41.36
CA CYS A 562 -17.68 6.25 -40.12
C CYS A 562 -16.21 6.49 -40.47
N SER A 563 -15.70 7.67 -40.12
CA SER A 563 -14.28 7.98 -40.26
C SER A 563 -13.57 7.72 -38.94
N PHE A 564 -12.40 7.08 -38.98
CA PHE A 564 -11.65 6.67 -37.80
C PHE A 564 -10.16 6.50 -38.09
N ARG A 565 -9.29 6.71 -37.09
CA ARG A 565 -7.83 6.60 -37.26
C ARG A 565 -7.26 5.39 -36.53
N VAL A 566 -6.51 4.54 -37.23
CA VAL A 566 -5.81 3.38 -36.66
C VAL A 566 -4.30 3.64 -36.61
N GLN A 567 -3.63 3.27 -35.51
CA GLN A 567 -2.19 3.50 -35.33
C GLN A 567 -1.32 2.50 -36.12
N GLN A 568 -1.77 1.24 -36.23
CA GLN A 568 -1.09 0.15 -36.92
C GLN A 568 -2.12 -0.66 -37.75
N GLU A 569 -1.66 -1.50 -38.67
CA GLU A 569 -2.53 -2.32 -39.51
C GLU A 569 -3.35 -3.30 -38.65
N ALA A 570 -4.67 -3.36 -38.84
CA ALA A 570 -5.57 -4.18 -38.01
C ALA A 570 -6.73 -4.76 -38.82
N SER A 571 -7.10 -6.01 -38.56
CA SER A 571 -8.32 -6.63 -39.10
C SER A 571 -9.54 -6.21 -38.28
N LEU A 572 -10.52 -5.58 -38.92
CA LEU A 572 -11.69 -4.99 -38.25
C LEU A 572 -12.98 -5.65 -38.70
N ASN A 573 -13.88 -5.91 -37.75
CA ASN A 573 -15.25 -6.34 -38.01
C ASN A 573 -16.24 -5.21 -37.69
N PHE A 574 -17.22 -5.01 -38.56
CA PHE A 574 -18.23 -3.95 -38.47
C PHE A 574 -19.58 -4.59 -38.21
N ARG A 575 -20.22 -4.20 -37.11
CA ARG A 575 -21.46 -4.76 -36.59
C ARG A 575 -22.47 -3.68 -36.23
N ILE A 576 -23.75 -4.00 -36.37
CA ILE A 576 -24.86 -3.16 -35.90
C ILE A 576 -25.53 -3.84 -34.71
N VAL A 577 -25.80 -3.08 -33.66
CA VAL A 577 -26.62 -3.48 -32.51
C VAL A 577 -27.73 -2.46 -32.25
N ASP A 578 -28.81 -2.86 -31.58
CA ASP A 578 -29.86 -1.95 -31.12
C ASP A 578 -29.44 -1.17 -29.86
N LEU A 579 -30.27 -0.22 -29.41
CA LEU A 579 -30.00 0.57 -28.19
C LEU A 579 -29.89 -0.26 -26.89
N ASN A 580 -30.43 -1.48 -26.86
CA ASN A 580 -30.31 -2.38 -25.72
C ASN A 580 -29.09 -3.30 -25.86
N GLY A 581 -28.21 -3.06 -26.84
CA GLY A 581 -27.03 -3.85 -27.13
C GLY A 581 -27.32 -5.19 -27.79
N ARG A 582 -28.56 -5.45 -28.26
CA ARG A 582 -28.89 -6.71 -28.93
C ARG A 582 -28.34 -6.70 -30.35
N PHE A 583 -27.71 -7.80 -30.73
CA PHE A 583 -27.17 -8.01 -32.06
C PHE A 583 -28.23 -7.84 -33.15
N VAL A 584 -27.94 -7.03 -34.16
CA VAL A 584 -28.77 -6.88 -35.36
C VAL A 584 -28.12 -7.63 -36.52
N GLN A 585 -26.90 -7.24 -36.91
CA GLN A 585 -26.23 -7.81 -38.08
C GLN A 585 -24.72 -7.49 -38.11
N ASP A 586 -23.91 -8.42 -38.60
CA ASP A 586 -22.53 -8.15 -39.06
C ASP A 586 -22.56 -7.69 -40.52
N ILE A 587 -21.94 -6.54 -40.80
CA ILE A 587 -22.09 -5.85 -42.08
C ILE A 587 -20.81 -5.82 -42.92
N PHE A 588 -19.63 -5.93 -42.31
CA PHE A 588 -18.36 -5.95 -43.04
C PHE A 588 -17.21 -6.52 -42.20
N ASN A 589 -16.18 -7.07 -42.85
CA ASN A 589 -14.92 -7.46 -42.21
C ASN A 589 -13.79 -7.19 -43.19
N GLU A 590 -12.84 -6.34 -42.81
CA GLU A 590 -11.71 -5.97 -43.67
C GLU A 590 -10.52 -5.47 -42.87
N ARG A 591 -9.34 -5.55 -43.47
CA ARG A 591 -8.09 -5.00 -42.95
C ARG A 591 -8.03 -3.47 -43.13
N ALA A 592 -7.88 -2.74 -42.04
CA ALA A 592 -7.62 -1.30 -42.01
C ALA A 592 -6.11 -1.03 -41.97
N LEU A 593 -5.67 -0.02 -42.75
CA LEU A 593 -4.27 0.39 -42.81
C LEU A 593 -3.97 1.52 -41.79
N PRO A 594 -2.70 1.70 -41.37
CA PRO A 594 -2.32 2.81 -40.49
C PRO A 594 -2.73 4.17 -41.08
N GLY A 595 -3.34 5.02 -40.26
CA GLY A 595 -3.82 6.35 -40.67
C GLY A 595 -5.34 6.49 -40.63
N LEU A 596 -5.84 7.51 -41.33
CA LEU A 596 -7.28 7.82 -41.39
C LEU A 596 -7.97 6.88 -42.39
N ASN A 597 -9.00 6.19 -41.92
CA ASN A 597 -9.85 5.29 -42.69
C ASN A 597 -11.29 5.80 -42.67
N THR A 598 -12.05 5.50 -43.72
CA THR A 598 -13.49 5.77 -43.77
C THR A 598 -14.24 4.52 -44.23
N PHE A 599 -15.16 4.05 -43.39
CA PHE A 599 -16.10 2.99 -43.71
C PHE A 599 -17.46 3.59 -44.07
N SER A 600 -18.20 2.98 -44.98
CA SER A 600 -19.56 3.40 -45.30
C SER A 600 -20.47 2.22 -45.61
N PHE A 601 -21.75 2.32 -45.27
CA PHE A 601 -22.74 1.30 -45.63
C PHE A 601 -24.14 1.90 -45.82
N ASN A 602 -24.98 1.17 -46.54
CA ASN A 602 -26.35 1.56 -46.86
C ASN A 602 -27.33 1.15 -45.75
N THR A 603 -28.21 2.06 -45.34
CA THR A 603 -29.16 1.89 -44.23
C THR A 603 -30.56 1.44 -44.67
N ALA A 604 -30.79 1.16 -45.96
CA ALA A 604 -32.10 0.83 -46.52
C ALA A 604 -32.75 -0.40 -45.86
N SER A 605 -31.96 -1.35 -45.39
CA SER A 605 -32.45 -2.58 -44.73
C SER A 605 -32.80 -2.39 -43.24
N LEU A 606 -32.45 -1.27 -42.60
CA LEU A 606 -32.73 -0.99 -41.19
C LEU A 606 -34.11 -0.32 -41.02
N GLN A 607 -34.82 -0.62 -39.93
CA GLN A 607 -36.10 0.04 -39.61
C GLN A 607 -35.86 1.42 -38.96
N ASN A 608 -36.89 2.25 -38.86
CA ASN A 608 -36.81 3.50 -38.11
C ASN A 608 -36.50 3.21 -36.63
N GLY A 609 -35.47 3.83 -36.08
CA GLY A 609 -34.97 3.52 -34.76
C GLY A 609 -33.54 3.99 -34.53
N ASN A 610 -33.06 3.77 -33.31
CA ASN A 610 -31.70 4.10 -32.90
C ASN A 610 -30.85 2.83 -32.86
N TYR A 611 -29.65 2.92 -33.42
CA TYR A 611 -28.72 1.81 -33.55
C TYR A 611 -27.33 2.26 -33.12
N ILE A 612 -26.44 1.30 -32.91
CA ILE A 612 -25.04 1.54 -32.61
C ILE A 612 -24.21 0.77 -33.65
N LEU A 613 -23.30 1.48 -34.32
CA LEU A 613 -22.24 0.87 -35.11
C LEU A 613 -21.10 0.50 -34.17
N VAL A 614 -20.84 -0.80 -34.05
CA VAL A 614 -19.74 -1.35 -33.26
C VAL A 614 -18.67 -1.84 -34.22
N ILE A 615 -17.45 -1.34 -34.06
CA ILE A 615 -16.28 -1.83 -34.80
C ILE A 615 -15.44 -2.61 -33.80
N THR A 616 -15.19 -3.88 -34.06
CA THR A 616 -14.38 -4.75 -33.21
C THR A 616 -13.08 -5.12 -33.89
N ASN A 617 -12.09 -5.53 -33.11
CA ASN A 617 -10.92 -6.24 -33.64
C ASN A 617 -11.28 -7.68 -34.06
N GLU A 618 -10.29 -8.40 -34.60
CA GLU A 618 -10.39 -9.82 -34.98
C GLU A 618 -10.76 -10.77 -33.84
N TYR A 619 -10.62 -10.36 -32.58
CA TYR A 619 -10.98 -11.12 -31.38
C TYR A 619 -12.38 -10.76 -30.85
N GLY A 620 -13.12 -9.88 -31.53
CA GLY A 620 -14.47 -9.46 -31.14
C GLY A 620 -14.52 -8.40 -30.03
N SER A 621 -13.39 -7.80 -29.62
CA SER A 621 -13.39 -6.70 -28.64
C SER A 621 -13.79 -5.38 -29.31
N PRO A 622 -14.75 -4.60 -28.76
CA PRO A 622 -15.16 -3.32 -29.35
C PRO A 622 -14.05 -2.26 -29.26
N LEU A 623 -13.76 -1.62 -30.39
CA LEU A 623 -12.81 -0.52 -30.54
C LEU A 623 -13.51 0.82 -30.74
N ILE A 624 -14.66 0.81 -31.41
CA ILE A 624 -15.54 1.97 -31.61
C ILE A 624 -16.96 1.56 -31.29
N SER A 625 -17.71 2.44 -30.63
CA SER A 625 -19.14 2.33 -30.42
C SER A 625 -19.78 3.68 -30.71
N ASN A 626 -20.40 3.83 -31.88
CA ASN A 626 -21.00 5.10 -32.31
C ASN A 626 -22.50 4.95 -32.53
N PRO A 627 -23.34 5.71 -31.79
CA PRO A 627 -24.78 5.71 -32.02
C PRO A 627 -25.13 6.45 -33.31
N PHE A 628 -26.18 5.99 -33.99
CA PHE A 628 -26.81 6.67 -35.11
C PHE A 628 -28.32 6.42 -35.15
N THR A 629 -29.06 7.38 -35.71
CA THR A 629 -30.53 7.31 -35.80
C THR A 629 -30.95 7.09 -37.25
N ILE A 630 -31.85 6.15 -37.49
CA ILE A 630 -32.55 5.96 -38.77
C ILE A 630 -33.92 6.63 -38.69
N GLN A 631 -34.17 7.61 -39.56
CA GLN A 631 -35.46 8.27 -39.71
C GLN A 631 -35.82 8.36 -41.20
N LYS A 632 -36.60 7.39 -41.67
CA LYS A 632 -37.14 7.29 -43.04
C LYS A 632 -38.54 7.85 -43.13
#